data_AF-A0A6P8JQF9-F1
#
_entry.id   AF-A0A6P8JQF9-F1
#
_cell.length_a   1.000
_cell.length_b   1.000
_cell.length_c   1.000
_cell.angle_alpha   90.00
_cell.angle_beta   90.00
_cell.angle_gamma   90.00
#
_symmetry.space_group_name_H-M   'P 1'
#
loop_
_entity.id
_entity.type
_entity.pdbx_description
1 polymer ?
#
loop_
_entity_poly.entity_id
_entity_poly.type
_entity_poly.pdbx_seq_one_letter_code
_entity_poly.pdbx_strand_id
1 'polypeptide(L)'
;MKAAKSGDRMAYPWIKMRPLLMLTLLLVIFFSYCLAGKTTTIVSHTDTLDPQADGFWANKTTWNARWVKYWRAKKIYEPVWKKVWTPTIHNEWVPLPNVPNEWEAEKDRSYK
;
A
#
# COMPACT_ATOMS: atom_id res chain seq x y z
N MET A 1 76.34 1.95 -2.01
CA MET A 1 75.30 1.03 -2.51
C MET A 1 73.94 1.57 -2.08
N LYS A 2 73.02 1.83 -3.03
CA LYS A 2 71.66 2.34 -2.77
C LYS A 2 70.76 1.19 -2.34
N ALA A 3 70.14 1.29 -1.16
CA ALA A 3 69.09 0.37 -0.73
C ALA A 3 67.72 0.95 -1.09
N ALA A 4 66.92 0.16 -1.80
CA ALA A 4 65.63 0.55 -2.37
C ALA A 4 64.53 0.70 -1.31
N LYS A 5 63.63 1.67 -1.54
CA LYS A 5 62.34 1.81 -0.84
C LYS A 5 61.44 0.63 -1.23
N SER A 6 61.03 -0.17 -0.25
CA SER A 6 60.01 -1.20 -0.39
C SER A 6 58.91 -0.92 0.63
N GLY A 7 57.69 -0.68 0.16
CA GLY A 7 56.55 -0.55 1.06
C GLY A 7 55.32 0.19 0.51
N ASP A 8 55.00 0.06 -0.78
CA ASP A 8 53.65 0.43 -1.25
C ASP A 8 52.67 -0.62 -0.74
N ARG A 9 51.99 -0.26 0.37
CA ARG A 9 50.94 -1.06 0.98
C ARG A 9 49.73 -1.07 0.04
N MET A 10 49.44 -2.25 -0.53
CA MET A 10 48.24 -2.54 -1.30
C MET A 10 46.98 -2.01 -0.59
N ALA A 11 46.41 -0.92 -1.11
CA ALA A 11 45.16 -0.37 -0.61
C ALA A 11 44.02 -1.31 -1.00
N TYR A 12 43.57 -2.11 -0.03
CA TYR A 12 42.49 -3.08 -0.15
C TYR A 12 41.17 -2.45 -0.68
N PRO A 13 40.76 -2.72 -1.94
CA PRO A 13 39.59 -2.06 -2.54
C PRO A 13 38.24 -2.58 -1.99
N TRP A 14 38.23 -3.78 -1.39
CA TRP A 14 37.03 -4.45 -0.89
C TRP A 14 36.39 -3.78 0.34
N ILE A 15 37.17 -3.03 1.13
CA ILE A 15 36.66 -2.26 2.28
C ILE A 15 35.72 -1.13 1.85
N LYS A 16 35.88 -0.59 0.63
CA LYS A 16 34.97 0.42 0.06
C LYS A 16 33.75 -0.16 -0.64
N MET A 17 33.77 -1.45 -1.00
CA MET A 17 32.63 -2.13 -1.66
C MET A 17 31.48 -2.43 -0.70
N ARG A 18 31.77 -2.73 0.57
CA ARG A 18 30.75 -3.02 1.60
C ARG A 18 29.79 -1.86 1.88
N PRO A 19 30.26 -0.62 2.15
CA PRO A 19 29.35 0.51 2.37
C PRO A 19 28.59 0.89 1.09
N LEU A 20 29.21 0.73 -0.09
CA LEU A 20 28.55 0.98 -1.37
C LEU A 20 27.37 0.02 -1.59
N LEU A 21 27.57 -1.27 -1.30
CA LEU A 21 26.55 -2.30 -1.46
C LEU A 21 25.39 -2.11 -0.46
N MET A 22 25.69 -1.70 0.77
CA MET A 22 24.68 -1.31 1.77
C MET A 22 23.88 -0.09 1.34
N LEU A 23 24.52 0.93 0.77
CA LEU A 23 23.86 2.12 0.25
C LEU A 23 22.92 1.77 -0.92
N THR A 24 23.37 0.92 -1.86
CA THR A 24 22.52 0.48 -2.98
C THR A 24 21.31 -0.32 -2.50
N LEU A 25 21.48 -1.17 -1.49
CA LEU A 25 20.37 -1.93 -0.90
C LEU A 25 19.33 -0.98 -0.27
N LEU A 26 19.79 0.01 0.50
CA LEU A 26 18.92 1.01 1.11
C LEU A 26 18.14 1.83 0.09
N LEU A 27 18.79 2.22 -1.02
CA LEU A 27 18.12 2.94 -2.11
C LEU A 27 17.06 2.08 -2.77
N VAL A 28 17.35 0.81 -3.06
CA VAL A 28 16.36 -0.13 -3.64
C VAL A 28 15.14 -0.30 -2.73
N ILE A 29 15.38 -0.45 -1.42
CA ILE A 29 14.30 -0.54 -0.42
C ILE A 29 13.47 0.75 -0.40
N PHE A 30 14.12 1.92 -0.39
CA PHE A 30 13.45 3.21 -0.37
C PHE A 30 12.59 3.43 -1.63
N PHE A 31 13.13 3.15 -2.82
CA PHE A 31 12.38 3.22 -4.08
C PHE A 31 11.19 2.26 -4.09
N SER A 32 11.33 1.05 -3.54
CA SER A 32 10.21 0.11 -3.43
C SER A 32 9.05 0.64 -2.58
N TYR A 33 9.32 1.41 -1.53
CA TYR A 33 8.26 2.01 -0.71
C TYR A 33 7.59 3.21 -1.38
N CYS A 34 8.34 3.99 -2.17
CA CYS A 34 7.78 5.14 -2.89
C CYS A 34 6.90 4.74 -4.08
N LEU A 35 7.14 3.57 -4.69
CA LEU A 35 6.38 3.03 -5.83
C LEU A 35 5.09 2.32 -5.44
N ALA A 36 4.77 2.19 -4.14
CA ALA A 36 3.47 1.73 -3.67
C ALA A 36 2.40 2.82 -3.89
N GLY A 37 2.04 3.05 -5.15
CA GLY A 37 0.99 3.97 -5.55
C GLY A 37 -0.35 3.59 -4.94
N LYS A 38 -1.14 4.60 -4.55
CA LYS A 38 -2.52 4.40 -4.11
C LYS A 38 -3.39 4.19 -5.34
N THR A 39 -4.07 3.06 -5.45
CA THR A 39 -5.06 2.81 -6.51
C THR A 39 -6.21 3.81 -6.36
N THR A 40 -6.27 4.80 -7.26
CA THR A 40 -7.39 5.74 -7.34
C THR A 40 -8.50 5.10 -8.17
N THR A 41 -9.63 4.80 -7.55
CA THR A 41 -10.83 4.31 -8.25
C THR A 41 -11.56 5.49 -8.88
N ILE A 42 -11.45 5.67 -10.20
CA ILE A 42 -12.26 6.64 -10.95
C ILE A 42 -13.65 6.02 -11.15
N VAL A 43 -14.68 6.63 -10.55
CA VAL A 43 -16.08 6.19 -10.68
C VAL A 43 -16.76 7.05 -11.74
N SER A 44 -17.39 6.41 -12.72
CA SER A 44 -18.19 7.10 -13.75
C SER A 44 -19.57 7.41 -13.18
N HIS A 45 -19.99 8.67 -13.26
CA HIS A 45 -21.30 9.12 -12.80
C HIS A 45 -22.32 9.06 -13.94
N THR A 46 -23.59 8.76 -13.60
CA THR A 46 -24.73 8.99 -14.49
C THR A 46 -25.39 10.27 -13.98
N ASP A 47 -25.48 11.32 -14.80
CA ASP A 47 -26.19 12.56 -14.43
C ASP A 47 -27.67 12.24 -14.19
N THR A 48 -28.06 11.99 -12.94
CA THR A 48 -29.45 11.83 -12.55
C THR A 48 -29.96 13.12 -11.89
N LEU A 49 -31.25 13.42 -12.07
CA LEU A 49 -31.88 14.65 -11.58
C LEU A 49 -32.05 14.68 -10.05
N ASP A 50 -31.78 13.58 -9.36
CA ASP A 50 -31.92 13.46 -7.91
C ASP A 50 -30.54 13.29 -7.24
N PRO A 51 -29.96 14.36 -6.67
CA PRO A 51 -28.65 14.31 -6.02
C PRO A 51 -28.60 13.41 -4.77
N GLN A 52 -29.76 12.99 -4.25
CA GLN A 52 -29.85 12.04 -3.13
C GLN A 52 -29.83 10.57 -3.59
N ALA A 53 -30.14 10.31 -4.86
CA ALA A 53 -30.07 9.00 -5.49
C ALA A 53 -28.68 8.69 -6.05
N ASP A 54 -27.82 9.70 -6.20
CA ASP A 54 -26.44 9.50 -6.63
C ASP A 54 -25.57 8.99 -5.48
N GLY A 55 -25.00 7.81 -5.69
CA GLY A 55 -24.06 7.16 -4.78
C GLY A 55 -23.18 6.20 -5.55
N PHE A 56 -22.20 5.62 -4.87
CA PHE A 56 -21.31 4.64 -5.46
C PHE A 56 -21.27 3.36 -4.63
N TRP A 57 -21.14 2.24 -5.33
CA TRP A 57 -20.80 0.97 -4.69
C TRP A 57 -19.34 0.99 -4.26
N ALA A 58 -19.10 0.97 -2.95
CA ALA A 58 -17.77 0.94 -2.37
C ALA A 58 -17.49 -0.45 -1.80
N ASN A 59 -16.33 -1.01 -2.15
CA ASN A 59 -15.85 -2.24 -1.54
C ASN A 59 -15.09 -1.88 -0.25
N LYS A 60 -15.68 -2.20 0.90
CA LYS A 60 -15.03 -2.03 2.20
C LYS A 60 -14.42 -3.35 2.64
N THR A 61 -13.09 -3.38 2.65
CA THR A 61 -12.34 -4.53 3.14
C THR A 61 -12.14 -4.38 4.64
N THR A 62 -12.82 -5.22 5.42
CA THR A 62 -12.64 -5.31 6.88
C THR A 62 -11.87 -6.59 7.22
N TRP A 63 -11.02 -6.55 8.24
CA TRP A 63 -10.34 -7.74 8.74
C TRP A 63 -11.13 -8.30 9.91
N ASN A 64 -11.60 -9.53 9.79
CA ASN A 64 -12.34 -10.19 10.86
C ASN A 64 -11.64 -11.50 11.25
N ALA A 65 -11.70 -11.83 12.53
CA ALA A 65 -11.18 -13.10 13.03
C ALA A 65 -12.23 -14.20 12.82
N ARG A 66 -11.85 -15.26 12.10
CA ARG A 66 -12.72 -16.41 11.82
C ARG A 66 -12.06 -17.70 12.28
N TRP A 67 -12.87 -18.65 12.74
CA TRP A 67 -12.44 -20.02 12.99
C TRP A 67 -12.39 -20.79 11.68
N VAL A 68 -11.23 -21.32 11.33
CA VAL A 68 -11.02 -22.15 10.14
C VAL A 68 -10.63 -23.55 10.58
N LYS A 69 -11.27 -24.55 9.98
CA LYS A 69 -10.94 -25.96 10.18
C LYS A 69 -9.72 -26.31 9.34
N TYR A 70 -8.65 -26.75 10.00
CA TYR A 70 -7.43 -27.22 9.37
C TYR A 70 -7.22 -28.69 9.67
N TRP A 71 -6.76 -29.46 8.70
CA TRP A 71 -6.40 -30.86 8.88
C TRP A 71 -4.91 -30.96 9.17
N ARG A 72 -4.56 -31.30 10.40
CA ARG A 72 -3.16 -31.52 10.78
C ARG A 72 -2.74 -32.92 10.37
N ALA A 73 -1.68 -33.01 9.56
CA ALA A 73 -1.08 -34.28 9.20
C ALA A 73 -0.42 -34.92 10.44
N LYS A 74 -0.87 -36.13 10.77
CA LYS A 74 -0.33 -37.07 11.75
C LYS A 74 -0.47 -38.49 11.14
N LYS A 75 -0.43 -39.54 11.95
CA LYS A 75 -0.74 -40.92 11.50
C LYS A 75 -2.15 -41.05 10.92
N ILE A 76 -3.10 -40.27 11.42
CA ILE A 76 -4.44 -40.06 10.86
C ILE A 76 -4.69 -38.55 10.91
N TYR A 77 -5.35 -37.98 9.90
CA TYR A 77 -5.63 -36.53 9.86
C TYR A 77 -6.56 -36.11 11.00
N GLU A 78 -6.11 -35.16 11.80
CA GLU A 78 -6.90 -34.60 12.91
C GLU A 78 -7.46 -33.23 12.54
N PRO A 79 -8.78 -32.99 12.71
CA PRO A 79 -9.36 -31.67 12.50
C PRO A 79 -9.03 -30.75 13.69
N VAL A 80 -8.39 -29.62 13.41
CA VAL A 80 -8.05 -28.60 14.40
C VAL A 80 -8.69 -27.28 14.00
N TRP A 81 -9.31 -26.61 14.96
CA TRP A 81 -9.82 -25.26 14.77
C TRP A 81 -8.75 -24.24 15.09
N LYS A 82 -8.43 -23.35 14.13
CA LYS A 82 -7.50 -22.25 14.32
C LYS A 82 -8.20 -20.93 14.06
N LYS A 83 -7.96 -19.94 14.91
CA LYS A 83 -8.41 -18.57 14.71
C LYS A 83 -7.46 -17.89 13.72
N VAL A 84 -8.00 -17.42 12.59
CA VAL A 84 -7.25 -16.77 11.51
C VAL A 84 -7.91 -15.42 11.20
N TRP A 85 -7.08 -14.40 10.92
CA TRP A 85 -7.55 -13.13 10.40
C TRP A 85 -7.70 -13.22 8.89
N THR A 86 -8.90 -13.00 8.38
CA THR A 86 -9.20 -13.06 6.95
C THR A 86 -9.86 -11.76 6.49
N PRO A 87 -9.49 -11.23 5.32
CA PRO A 87 -10.17 -10.07 4.76
C PRO A 87 -11.59 -10.46 4.37
N THR A 88 -12.55 -9.65 4.79
CA THR A 88 -13.96 -9.76 4.41
C THR A 88 -14.29 -8.53 3.59
N ILE A 89 -14.67 -8.73 2.33
CA ILE A 89 -15.08 -7.65 1.42
C ILE A 89 -16.59 -7.53 1.55
N HIS A 90 -17.06 -6.36 1.98
CA HIS A 90 -18.48 -6.01 1.98
C HIS A 90 -18.71 -4.84 1.04
N ASN A 91 -19.75 -4.91 0.23
CA ASN A 91 -20.12 -3.85 -0.71
C ASN A 91 -21.14 -2.97 -0.02
N GLU A 92 -20.75 -1.74 0.33
CA GLU A 92 -21.63 -0.75 0.93
C GLU A 92 -21.99 0.30 -0.13
N TRP A 93 -23.26 0.69 -0.19
CA TRP A 93 -23.68 1.85 -0.97
C TRP A 93 -23.30 3.11 -0.18
N VAL A 94 -22.47 3.98 -0.77
CA VAL A 94 -22.02 5.21 -0.14
C VAL A 94 -22.67 6.40 -0.85
N PRO A 95 -23.47 7.22 -0.16
CA PRO A 95 -24.02 8.43 -0.75
C PRO A 95 -22.91 9.44 -1.01
N LEU A 96 -23.12 10.31 -1.99
CA LEU A 96 -22.18 11.41 -2.24
C LEU A 96 -22.09 12.32 -1.01
N PRO A 97 -20.87 12.84 -0.69
CA PRO A 97 -20.76 13.89 0.30
C PRO A 97 -21.52 15.12 -0.20
N ASN A 98 -22.30 15.76 0.68
CA ASN A 98 -22.91 17.05 0.37
C ASN A 98 -21.83 18.04 -0.08
N VAL A 99 -22.12 18.81 -1.13
CA VAL A 99 -21.22 19.86 -1.61
C VAL A 99 -20.85 20.81 -0.45
N PRO A 100 -19.59 21.24 -0.35
CA PRO A 100 -19.21 22.25 0.63
C PRO A 100 -20.03 23.52 0.44
N ASN A 101 -20.55 24.07 1.54
CA ASN A 101 -21.40 25.28 1.54
C ASN A 101 -20.76 26.49 0.83
N GLU A 102 -19.43 26.53 0.76
CA GLU A 102 -18.65 27.58 0.09
C GLU A 102 -18.84 27.60 -1.42
N TRP A 103 -19.18 26.46 -2.05
CA TRP A 103 -19.36 26.34 -3.50
C TRP A 103 -20.75 26.82 -3.96
N GLU A 104 -21.74 26.82 -3.06
CA GLU A 104 -23.07 27.37 -3.35
C GLU A 104 -23.01 28.91 -3.46
N ALA A 105 -22.20 29.56 -2.62
CA ALA A 105 -22.01 31.01 -2.61
C ALA A 105 -21.27 31.58 -3.85
N GLU A 106 -20.51 30.75 -4.56
CA GLU A 106 -19.86 31.13 -5.83
C GLU A 106 -20.87 31.15 -6.98
N LYS A 107 -21.82 30.20 -6.99
CA LYS A 107 -22.80 30.02 -8.06
C LYS A 107 -23.75 31.22 -8.16
N ASP A 108 -24.18 31.76 -7.01
CA ASP A 108 -25.06 32.93 -6.95
C ASP A 108 -24.38 34.24 -7.38
N ARG A 109 -23.04 34.31 -7.32
CA ARG A 109 -22.28 35.48 -7.78
C ARG A 109 -22.03 35.51 -9.28
N SER A 110 -22.03 34.34 -9.93
CA SER A 110 -21.80 34.24 -11.39
C SER A 110 -23.02 34.61 -12.24
N TYR A 111 -24.22 34.71 -11.65
CA TYR A 111 -25.47 35.08 -12.34
C TYR A 111 -25.91 36.54 -12.13
N LYS A 112 -25.03 37.40 -11.60
CA LYS A 112 -25.20 38.85 -11.54
C LYS A 112 -24.29 39.54 -12.54
#